data_AF-A0A7S3FBW7-F1
#
_entry.id   AF-A0A7S3FBW7-F1
#
_cell.length_a   1.000
_cell.length_b   1.000
_cell.length_c   1.000
_cell.angle_alpha   90.00
_cell.angle_beta   90.00
_cell.angle_gamma   90.00
#
_symmetry.space_group_name_H-M   'P 1'
#
loop_
_entity.id
_entity.type
_entity.pdbx_description
1 polymer ?
#
loop_
_entity_poly.entity_id
_entity_poly.type
_entity_poly.pdbx_seq_one_letter_code
_entity_poly.pdbx_strand_id
1 'polypeptide(L)'
;RPTTLFLGPVDHEWFSRAMSASDFCYSPLGQRHGDSDRYLPAILYGCIPVFIKEEEAGPFDEIINWSLVSLQLRPRHVPVMHHVLQNISAQQVVRMRMAMASIWKPLLWTRGRRSSGHPKQASFGRLKESVPPPSGYLGEDGQGDAFTTLMQVLRLRLSRECNGTTI
;
A
#
# COMPACT_ATOMS: atom_id res chain seq x y z
N ARG A 1 14.08 12.11 -20.33
CA ARG A 1 14.27 13.31 -19.47
C ARG A 1 15.45 13.01 -18.56
N PRO A 2 16.42 13.92 -18.34
CA PRO A 2 17.57 13.60 -17.52
C PRO A 2 17.10 13.46 -16.06
N THR A 3 17.23 12.25 -15.51
CA THR A 3 16.98 11.96 -14.11
C THR A 3 18.06 12.68 -13.31
N THR A 4 17.72 13.89 -12.86
CA THR A 4 18.59 14.62 -11.95
C THR A 4 18.64 13.81 -10.67
N LEU A 5 19.80 13.21 -10.37
CA LEU A 5 20.07 12.65 -9.04
C LEU A 5 19.98 13.83 -8.06
N PHE A 6 18.85 13.95 -7.38
CA PHE A 6 18.64 14.94 -6.32
C PHE A 6 19.59 14.62 -5.17
N LEU A 7 20.79 15.20 -5.22
CA LEU A 7 21.75 15.27 -4.11
C LEU A 7 21.50 16.54 -3.27
N GLY A 8 20.24 16.95 -3.16
CA GLY A 8 19.84 18.08 -2.32
C GLY A 8 19.77 17.68 -0.83
N PRO A 9 19.64 18.66 0.08
CA PRO A 9 19.49 18.39 1.51
C PRO A 9 18.28 17.48 1.77
N VAL A 10 18.49 16.48 2.63
CA VAL A 10 17.49 15.50 3.03
C VAL A 10 16.53 16.16 4.03
N ASP A 11 15.43 16.71 3.55
CA ASP A 11 14.33 17.25 4.38
C ASP A 11 13.41 16.13 4.89
N HIS A 12 12.47 16.39 5.81
CA HIS A 12 11.60 15.32 6.33
C HIS A 12 10.64 14.71 5.30
N GLU A 13 10.48 15.32 4.12
CA GLU A 13 9.56 14.90 3.06
C GLU A 13 10.25 14.24 1.87
N TRP A 14 11.58 14.17 1.87
CA TRP A 14 12.38 13.73 0.74
C TRP A 14 11.91 12.36 0.22
N PHE A 15 11.56 11.48 1.15
CA PHE A 15 11.18 10.10 0.90
C PHE A 15 9.83 10.02 0.17
N SER A 16 8.80 10.70 0.69
CA SER A 16 7.46 10.70 0.09
C SER A 16 7.47 11.42 -1.27
N ARG A 17 8.20 12.53 -1.38
CA ARG A 17 8.35 13.30 -2.62
C ARG A 17 9.09 12.50 -3.68
N ALA A 18 10.20 11.85 -3.33
CA ALA A 18 10.97 11.04 -4.27
C ALA A 18 10.18 9.82 -4.76
N MET A 19 9.46 9.12 -3.87
CA MET A 19 8.65 7.97 -4.27
C MET A 19 7.46 8.37 -5.14
N SER A 20 6.71 9.40 -4.76
CA SER A 20 5.55 9.86 -5.54
C SER A 20 5.92 10.43 -6.92
N ALA A 21 7.13 10.98 -7.05
CA ALA A 21 7.66 11.47 -8.32
C ALA A 21 8.28 10.36 -9.21
N SER A 22 8.43 9.13 -8.70
CA SER A 22 9.07 8.03 -9.41
C SER A 22 8.05 7.05 -9.99
N ASP A 23 8.35 6.52 -11.19
CA ASP A 23 7.54 5.44 -11.77
C ASP A 23 7.86 4.08 -11.15
N PHE A 24 9.13 3.83 -10.82
CA PHE A 24 9.62 2.55 -10.34
C PHE A 24 10.46 2.72 -9.07
N CYS A 25 10.23 1.86 -8.07
CA CYS A 25 10.95 1.87 -6.80
C CYS A 25 11.63 0.52 -6.58
N TYR A 26 12.95 0.56 -6.44
CA TYR A 26 13.76 -0.63 -6.20
C TYR A 26 13.42 -1.27 -4.84
N SER A 27 13.07 -2.55 -4.85
CA SER A 27 12.71 -3.35 -3.67
C SER A 27 13.48 -4.67 -3.69
N PRO A 28 14.76 -4.67 -3.25
CA PRO A 28 15.58 -5.89 -3.25
C PRO A 28 15.10 -6.89 -2.19
N LEU A 29 15.57 -8.12 -2.27
CA LEU A 29 15.46 -9.06 -1.15
C LEU A 29 16.23 -8.52 0.08
N GLY A 30 15.63 -8.70 1.25
CA GLY A 30 16.23 -8.49 2.55
C GLY A 30 17.09 -9.67 3.01
N GLN A 31 17.45 -9.67 4.29
CA GLN A 31 18.28 -10.70 4.89
C GLN A 31 17.56 -12.06 4.88
N ARG A 32 18.32 -13.15 4.63
CA ARG A 32 17.81 -14.55 4.63
C ARG A 32 16.62 -14.78 3.69
N HIS A 33 16.67 -14.26 2.45
CA HIS A 33 15.60 -14.42 1.46
C HIS A 33 14.25 -13.80 1.88
N GLY A 34 14.25 -12.91 2.87
CA GLY A 34 13.06 -12.14 3.20
C GLY A 34 12.82 -11.05 2.15
N ASP A 35 11.59 -10.58 2.05
CA ASP A 35 11.27 -9.42 1.23
C ASP A 35 11.69 -8.12 1.94
N SER A 36 12.13 -7.10 1.17
CA SER A 36 12.25 -5.76 1.72
C SER A 36 10.87 -5.14 1.87
N ASP A 37 10.56 -4.59 3.05
CA ASP A 37 9.34 -3.81 3.28
C ASP A 37 9.21 -2.55 2.40
N ARG A 38 10.20 -2.25 1.53
CA ARG A 38 10.17 -1.17 0.54
C ARG A 38 8.97 -1.24 -0.42
N TYR A 39 8.39 -2.42 -0.64
CA TYR A 39 7.21 -2.55 -1.50
C TYR A 39 5.96 -1.86 -0.91
N LEU A 40 5.80 -1.82 0.41
CA LEU A 40 4.66 -1.18 1.07
C LEU A 40 4.59 0.34 0.82
N PRO A 41 5.62 1.14 1.15
CA PRO A 41 5.60 2.57 0.85
C PRO A 41 5.62 2.83 -0.66
N ALA A 42 6.23 1.95 -1.48
CA ALA A 42 6.17 2.07 -2.93
C ALA A 42 4.71 2.00 -3.43
N ILE A 43 3.97 0.97 -3.01
CA ILE A 43 2.53 0.83 -3.31
C ILE A 43 1.75 2.06 -2.84
N LEU A 44 1.99 2.50 -1.60
CA LEU A 44 1.30 3.62 -0.98
C LEU A 44 1.50 4.94 -1.75
N TYR A 45 2.73 5.22 -2.19
CA TYR A 45 3.05 6.45 -2.92
C TYR A 45 2.87 6.32 -4.44
N GLY A 46 2.33 5.20 -4.93
CA GLY A 46 2.09 5.01 -6.37
C GLY A 46 3.36 4.74 -7.20
N CYS A 47 4.44 4.33 -6.55
CA CYS A 47 5.70 3.95 -7.18
C CYS A 47 5.73 2.44 -7.40
N ILE A 48 5.88 1.96 -8.63
CA ILE A 48 5.77 0.52 -8.93
C ILE A 48 6.97 -0.22 -8.34
N PRO A 49 6.79 -1.16 -7.39
CA PRO A 49 7.90 -1.90 -6.82
C PRO A 49 8.59 -2.79 -7.87
N VAL A 50 9.92 -2.75 -7.87
CA VAL A 50 10.77 -3.61 -8.68
C VAL A 50 11.45 -4.61 -7.75
N PHE A 51 10.93 -5.83 -7.70
CA PHE A 51 11.51 -6.93 -6.95
C PHE A 51 12.72 -7.51 -7.68
N ILE A 52 13.82 -7.68 -6.95
CA ILE A 52 14.96 -8.47 -7.42
C ILE A 52 14.98 -9.80 -6.65
N LYS A 53 14.43 -10.85 -7.25
CA LYS A 53 14.34 -12.19 -6.65
C LYS A 53 14.41 -13.28 -7.71
N GLU A 54 14.72 -14.51 -7.32
CA GLU A 54 14.71 -15.65 -8.26
C GLU A 54 13.28 -16.12 -8.53
N GLU A 55 12.81 -17.18 -7.87
CA GLU A 55 11.47 -17.76 -8.03
C GLU A 55 10.78 -17.92 -6.66
N GLU A 56 11.11 -17.02 -5.73
CA GLU A 56 10.53 -16.99 -4.38
C GLU A 56 9.14 -16.33 -4.42
N ALA A 57 8.19 -16.90 -3.68
CA ALA A 57 6.85 -16.33 -3.51
C ALA A 57 6.96 -14.94 -2.86
N GLY A 58 6.12 -13.99 -3.29
CA GLY A 58 6.06 -12.68 -2.66
C GLY A 58 5.32 -12.72 -1.31
N PRO A 59 5.29 -11.60 -0.58
CA PRO A 59 4.48 -11.51 0.62
C PRO A 59 3.00 -11.57 0.21
N PHE A 60 2.20 -12.42 0.86
CA PHE A 60 0.78 -12.61 0.56
C PHE A 60 0.51 -13.03 -0.90
N ASP A 61 1.40 -13.80 -1.54
CA ASP A 61 1.26 -14.27 -2.93
C ASP A 61 -0.05 -15.07 -3.15
N GLU A 62 -0.61 -15.65 -2.08
CA GLU A 62 -1.91 -16.31 -2.07
C GLU A 62 -3.12 -15.37 -2.28
N ILE A 63 -2.94 -14.06 -2.05
CA ILE A 63 -3.98 -13.03 -2.14
C ILE A 63 -3.63 -12.00 -3.22
N ILE A 64 -2.36 -11.62 -3.34
CA ILE A 64 -1.89 -10.53 -4.21
C ILE A 64 -1.24 -11.14 -5.44
N ASN A 65 -1.84 -10.90 -6.60
CA ASN A 65 -1.18 -11.21 -7.86
C ASN A 65 -0.10 -10.16 -8.15
N TRP A 66 1.13 -10.43 -7.71
CA TRP A 66 2.27 -9.53 -7.85
C TRP A 66 2.62 -9.18 -9.31
N SER A 67 2.22 -10.00 -10.29
CA SER A 67 2.43 -9.69 -11.71
C SER A 67 1.63 -8.47 -12.20
N LEU A 68 0.58 -8.07 -11.46
CA LEU A 68 -0.26 -6.93 -11.79
C LEU A 68 0.20 -5.62 -11.13
N VAL A 69 0.96 -5.71 -10.03
CA VAL A 69 1.28 -4.56 -9.16
C VAL A 69 2.78 -4.33 -8.97
N SER A 70 3.63 -5.17 -9.55
CA SER A 70 5.08 -5.07 -9.43
C SER A 70 5.79 -5.55 -10.70
N LEU A 71 7.07 -5.18 -10.83
CA LEU A 71 8.00 -5.81 -11.76
C LEU A 71 8.87 -6.79 -10.99
N GLN A 72 9.03 -8.00 -11.52
CA GLN A 72 9.87 -9.04 -10.91
C GLN A 72 11.03 -9.35 -11.84
N LEU A 73 12.24 -9.05 -11.39
CA LEU A 73 13.47 -9.27 -12.13
C LEU A 73 14.36 -10.23 -11.36
N ARG A 74 15.10 -11.06 -12.10
CA ARG A 74 16.11 -11.92 -11.51
C ARG A 74 17.39 -11.14 -11.25
N PRO A 75 18.21 -11.49 -10.24
CA PRO A 75 19.48 -10.83 -9.94
C PRO A 75 20.37 -10.61 -11.17
N ARG A 76 20.43 -11.60 -12.06
CA ARG A 76 21.18 -11.52 -13.33
C ARG A 76 20.73 -10.40 -14.29
N HIS A 77 19.51 -9.88 -14.15
CA HIS A 77 18.98 -8.81 -14.99
C HIS A 77 19.25 -7.41 -14.42
N VAL A 78 19.78 -7.29 -13.20
CA VAL A 78 20.12 -5.98 -12.59
C VAL A 78 21.00 -5.11 -13.50
N PRO A 79 22.06 -5.64 -14.17
CA PRO A 79 22.89 -4.82 -15.07
C PRO A 79 22.12 -4.19 -16.23
N VAL A 80 21.06 -4.84 -16.70
CA VAL A 80 20.23 -4.41 -17.84
C VAL A 80 18.87 -3.87 -17.40
N MET A 81 18.64 -3.70 -16.09
CA MET A 81 17.34 -3.30 -15.53
C MET A 81 16.84 -1.98 -16.11
N HIS A 82 17.72 -1.01 -16.34
CA HIS A 82 17.36 0.27 -16.93
C HIS A 82 16.72 0.14 -18.31
N HIS A 83 17.17 -0.80 -19.15
CA HIS A 83 16.53 -1.10 -20.43
C HIS A 83 15.16 -1.73 -20.25
N VAL A 84 15.02 -2.66 -19.30
CA VAL A 84 13.73 -3.28 -18.98
C VAL A 84 12.70 -2.23 -18.55
N LEU A 85 13.09 -1.33 -17.63
CA LEU A 85 12.21 -0.26 -17.14
C LEU A 85 11.83 0.73 -18.25
N GLN A 86 12.76 1.09 -19.13
CA GLN A 86 12.50 1.99 -20.26
C GLN A 86 11.55 1.39 -21.31
N ASN A 87 11.51 0.06 -21.43
CA ASN A 87 10.63 -0.64 -22.36
C ASN A 87 9.19 -0.79 -21.85
N ILE A 88 8.90 -0.42 -20.60
CA ILE A 88 7.54 -0.43 -20.08
C ILE A 88 6.79 0.82 -20.59
N SER A 89 5.70 0.58 -21.30
CA SER A 89 4.85 1.66 -21.83
C SER A 89 4.12 2.43 -20.71
N ALA A 90 3.80 3.70 -20.96
CA ALA A 90 2.99 4.50 -20.05
C ALA A 90 1.63 3.85 -19.71
N GLN A 91 1.02 3.14 -20.67
CA GLN A 91 -0.23 2.41 -20.44
C GLN A 91 -0.05 1.24 -19.47
N GLN A 92 1.09 0.54 -19.51
CA GLN A 92 1.41 -0.49 -18.52
C GLN A 92 1.63 0.13 -17.14
N VAL A 93 2.34 1.25 -17.05
CA VAL A 93 2.54 2.00 -15.79
C VAL A 93 1.20 2.40 -15.16
N VAL A 94 0.28 2.98 -15.95
CA VAL A 94 -1.06 3.35 -15.47
C VAL A 94 -1.83 2.12 -14.98
N ARG A 95 -1.81 1.02 -15.72
CA ARG A 95 -2.49 -0.22 -15.30
C ARG A 95 -1.95 -0.76 -13.98
N MET A 96 -0.63 -0.81 -13.81
CA MET A 96 -0.01 -1.25 -12.57
C MET A 96 -0.36 -0.33 -11.40
N ARG A 97 -0.34 0.99 -11.59
CA ARG A 97 -0.77 1.96 -10.56
C ARG A 97 -2.23 1.81 -10.17
N MET A 98 -3.13 1.56 -11.13
CA MET A 98 -4.55 1.30 -10.85
C MET A 98 -4.74 0.00 -10.06
N ALA A 99 -3.98 -1.05 -10.39
CA ALA A 99 -3.99 -2.30 -9.61
C ALA A 99 -3.42 -2.10 -8.20
N MET A 100 -2.38 -1.29 -8.04
CA MET A 100 -1.88 -0.90 -6.71
C MET A 100 -2.92 -0.13 -5.89
N ALA A 101 -3.65 0.78 -6.55
CA ALA A 101 -4.71 1.58 -5.91
C ALA A 101 -5.87 0.73 -5.37
N SER A 102 -6.09 -0.48 -5.89
CA SER A 102 -7.13 -1.39 -5.37
C SER A 102 -6.67 -2.22 -4.16
N ILE A 103 -5.36 -2.34 -3.91
CA ILE A 103 -4.81 -3.23 -2.86
C ILE A 103 -4.11 -2.51 -1.70
N TRP A 104 -3.87 -1.20 -1.79
CA TRP A 104 -3.08 -0.51 -0.75
C TRP A 104 -3.77 -0.43 0.62
N LYS A 105 -5.11 -0.29 0.67
CA LYS A 105 -5.84 -0.12 1.94
C LYS A 105 -5.71 -1.36 2.84
N PRO A 106 -5.95 -2.60 2.36
CA PRO A 106 -5.79 -3.80 3.20
C PRO A 106 -4.37 -4.04 3.70
N LEU A 107 -3.35 -3.46 3.03
CA LEU A 107 -1.95 -3.57 3.44
C LEU A 107 -1.58 -2.65 4.60
N LEU A 108 -2.46 -1.72 4.98
CA LEU A 108 -2.20 -0.73 6.00
C LEU A 108 -3.04 -0.99 7.25
N TRP A 109 -2.37 -1.03 8.41
CA TRP A 109 -3.05 -0.98 9.69
C TRP A 109 -3.37 0.48 10.03
N THR A 110 -4.58 0.91 9.68
CA THR A 110 -5.02 2.25 10.03
C THR A 110 -5.73 2.20 11.39
N ARG A 111 -5.40 3.11 12.30
CA ARG A 111 -6.20 3.25 13.52
C ARG A 111 -7.45 4.06 13.14
N GLY A 112 -8.48 3.37 12.66
CA GLY A 112 -9.82 3.93 12.62
C GLY A 112 -10.27 4.24 14.04
N ARG A 113 -10.00 5.45 14.55
CA ARG A 113 -10.81 5.99 15.64
C ARG A 113 -12.19 6.14 15.05
N ARG A 114 -13.05 5.13 15.22
CA ARG A 114 -14.49 5.39 15.24
C ARG A 114 -14.67 6.46 16.30
N SER A 115 -15.01 7.67 15.88
CA SER A 115 -15.76 8.54 16.77
C SER A 115 -17.06 7.78 17.05
N SER A 116 -17.06 6.94 18.08
CA SER A 116 -18.29 6.67 18.79
C SER A 116 -18.79 8.06 19.18
N GLY A 117 -19.81 8.53 18.47
CA GLY A 117 -20.52 9.73 18.86
C GLY A 117 -21.04 9.52 20.27
N HIS A 118 -20.31 9.99 21.26
CA HIS A 118 -20.96 10.53 22.44
C HIS A 118 -21.46 11.91 22.00
N PRO A 119 -22.77 12.19 22.07
CA PRO A 119 -23.25 13.54 21.86
C PRO A 119 -22.57 14.39 22.93
N LYS A 120 -21.60 15.22 22.53
CA LYS A 120 -21.16 16.29 23.40
C LYS A 120 -22.37 17.19 23.56
N GLN A 121 -22.93 17.17 24.75
CA GLN A 121 -24.02 18.03 25.19
C GLN A 121 -23.74 19.43 24.65
N ALA A 122 -24.58 19.86 23.72
CA ALA A 122 -24.50 21.18 23.13
C ALA A 122 -24.75 22.19 24.25
N SER A 123 -23.73 22.92 24.66
CA SER A 123 -23.93 24.22 25.27
C SER A 123 -24.40 25.17 24.17
N PHE A 124 -25.49 25.85 24.48
CA PHE A 124 -26.27 26.72 23.63
C PHE A 124 -25.41 27.71 22.83
N GLY A 125 -25.50 27.66 21.50
CA GLY A 125 -25.11 28.78 20.62
C GLY A 125 -23.95 28.52 19.67
N ARG A 126 -24.26 28.71 18.37
CA ARG A 126 -23.37 28.86 17.20
C ARG A 126 -23.03 27.56 16.47
N LEU A 127 -23.71 27.38 15.33
CA LEU A 127 -23.31 26.50 14.24
C LEU A 127 -21.84 26.79 13.90
N LYS A 128 -20.94 25.87 14.22
CA LYS A 128 -19.69 25.70 13.48
C LYS A 128 -19.79 24.36 12.80
N GLU A 129 -19.86 24.46 11.48
CA GLU A 129 -19.78 23.38 10.51
C GLU A 129 -18.81 22.30 11.00
N SER A 130 -19.32 21.07 11.12
CA SER A 130 -18.55 19.94 11.60
C SER A 130 -17.43 19.69 10.60
N VAL A 131 -16.21 20.10 10.96
CA VAL A 131 -15.00 19.61 10.30
C VAL A 131 -15.11 18.08 10.33
N PRO A 132 -15.14 17.40 9.16
CA PRO A 132 -15.18 15.95 9.15
C PRO A 132 -14.01 15.43 9.99
N PRO A 133 -14.18 14.34 10.76
CA PRO A 133 -13.08 13.80 11.56
C PRO A 133 -11.87 13.66 10.63
N PRO A 134 -10.67 14.11 11.05
CA PRO A 134 -9.53 14.09 10.15
C PRO A 134 -9.37 12.65 9.68
N SER A 135 -9.57 12.45 8.38
CA SER A 135 -9.05 11.26 7.72
C SER A 135 -7.60 11.14 8.14
N GLY A 136 -7.12 9.93 8.42
CA GLY A 136 -5.71 9.74 8.80
C GLY A 136 -4.76 10.38 7.78
N TYR A 137 -3.46 10.42 8.08
CA TYR A 137 -2.44 11.09 7.25
C TYR A 137 -2.52 10.72 5.75
N LEU A 138 -3.08 9.54 5.43
CA LEU A 138 -3.23 9.00 4.07
C LEU A 138 -4.69 8.94 3.58
N GLY A 139 -5.61 9.70 4.17
CA GLY A 139 -7.03 9.60 3.86
C GLY A 139 -7.70 8.39 4.51
N GLU A 140 -7.14 7.91 5.63
CA GLU A 140 -7.60 6.70 6.31
C GLU A 140 -8.95 6.96 7.01
N ASP A 141 -10.00 6.29 6.57
CA ASP A 141 -11.34 6.32 7.17
C ASP A 141 -11.62 5.07 8.04
N GLY A 142 -10.63 4.18 8.16
CA GLY A 142 -10.77 2.89 8.82
C GLY A 142 -11.68 1.92 8.09
N GLN A 143 -12.00 2.15 6.81
CA GLN A 143 -12.80 1.23 6.00
C GLN A 143 -11.92 0.48 5.00
N GLY A 144 -12.05 -0.85 4.97
CA GLY A 144 -11.30 -1.71 4.07
C GLY A 144 -9.79 -1.78 4.37
N ASP A 145 -9.40 -1.36 5.57
CA ASP A 145 -8.03 -1.50 6.08
C ASP A 145 -7.74 -2.92 6.60
N ALA A 146 -6.50 -3.16 7.02
CA ALA A 146 -6.09 -4.46 7.56
C ALA A 146 -6.97 -4.90 8.75
N PHE A 147 -7.31 -3.98 9.64
CA PHE A 147 -8.13 -4.27 10.83
C PHE A 147 -9.56 -4.66 10.44
N THR A 148 -10.20 -3.91 9.56
CA THR A 148 -11.57 -4.19 9.09
C THR A 148 -11.63 -5.52 8.36
N THR A 149 -10.64 -5.81 7.52
CA THR A 149 -10.50 -7.11 6.84
C THR A 149 -10.41 -8.24 7.85
N LEU A 150 -9.55 -8.12 8.86
CA LEU A 150 -9.42 -9.11 9.93
C LEU A 150 -10.75 -9.33 10.66
N MET A 151 -11.44 -8.24 11.05
CA MET A 151 -12.73 -8.33 11.73
C MET A 151 -13.82 -8.98 10.86
N GLN A 152 -13.80 -8.75 9.54
CA GLN A 152 -14.70 -9.43 8.60
C GLN A 152 -14.41 -10.92 8.52
N VAL A 153 -13.14 -11.31 8.39
CA VAL A 153 -12.74 -12.72 8.37
C VAL A 153 -13.15 -13.43 9.67
N LEU A 154 -12.92 -12.81 10.83
CA LEU A 154 -13.31 -13.37 12.13
C LEU A 154 -14.83 -13.54 12.24
N ARG A 155 -15.62 -12.55 11.80
CA ARG A 155 -17.09 -12.67 11.74
C ARG A 155 -17.53 -13.82 10.86
N LEU A 156 -16.94 -13.96 9.67
CA LEU A 156 -17.26 -15.05 8.74
C LEU A 156 -16.94 -16.43 9.33
N ARG A 157 -15.85 -16.57 10.08
CA ARG A 157 -15.49 -17.82 10.76
C ARG A 157 -16.45 -18.17 11.89
N LEU A 158 -16.79 -17.19 12.75
CA LEU A 158 -17.78 -17.37 13.81
C LEU A 158 -19.15 -17.79 13.26
N SER A 159 -19.62 -17.16 12.18
CA SER A 159 -20.89 -17.55 11.55
C SER A 159 -20.87 -18.97 10.97
N ARG A 160 -19.71 -19.46 10.49
CA ARG A 160 -19.56 -20.84 10.00
C ARG A 160 -19.57 -21.85 11.13
N GLU A 161 -18.96 -21.54 12.26
CA GLU A 161 -19.00 -22.39 13.46
C GLU A 161 -20.44 -22.50 14.00
N CYS A 162 -21.18 -21.39 14.06
CA CYS A 162 -22.60 -21.43 14.46
C CYS A 162 -23.48 -22.23 13.48
N ASN A 163 -23.22 -22.13 12.16
CA ASN A 163 -23.99 -22.86 11.15
C ASN A 163 -23.56 -24.33 10.97
N GLY A 164 -22.35 -24.70 11.42
CA GLY A 164 -21.85 -26.09 11.43
C GLY A 164 -22.24 -26.88 12.66
N THR A 165 -22.88 -26.24 13.65
CA THR A 165 -23.40 -26.87 14.85
C THR A 165 -24.89 -27.20 14.66
N THR A 166 -25.20 -28.06 13.70
CA THR A 166 -26.52 -28.69 13.64
C THR A 166 -26.48 -29.93 14.54
N ILE A 167 -27.14 -29.84 15.70
CA ILE A 167 -27.48 -30.98 16.57
C ILE A 167 -28.52 -31.84 15.86
#